data_AF-A0A4Q3TWJ8-F1
#
_entry.id   AF-A0A4Q3TWJ8-F1
#
_cell.length_a   1.000
_cell.length_b   1.000
_cell.length_c   1.000
_cell.angle_alpha   90.00
_cell.angle_beta   90.00
_cell.angle_gamma   90.00
#
_symmetry.space_group_name_H-M   'P 1'
#
loop_
_entity.id
_entity.type
_entity.pdbx_description
1 polymer ?
#
loop_
_entity_poly.entity_id
_entity_poly.type
_entity_poly.pdbx_seq_one_letter_code
_entity_poly.pdbx_strand_id
1 'polypeptide(L)'
;MIASARGMLKALNLEVMKGPATYNRDGLLSRHNSDFQQEPRFAQAYASGAASGAWQGEQVQWRAHVVAWAAQNGLHLDGDFVECGVDRGGMASVIFEYTRFAEQN
;
A
#
# COMPACT_ATOMS: atom_id res chain seq x y z
N MET A 1 -22.80 10.21 -38.45
CA MET A 1 -23.00 10.20 -36.98
C MET A 1 -21.64 10.06 -36.33
N ILE A 2 -21.14 11.09 -35.64
CA ILE A 2 -19.90 10.97 -34.87
C ILE A 2 -20.31 10.41 -33.50
N ALA A 3 -19.92 9.18 -33.19
CA ALA A 3 -20.08 8.66 -31.83
C ALA A 3 -19.31 9.59 -30.88
N SER A 4 -19.98 10.11 -29.85
CA SER A 4 -19.29 10.96 -28.88
C SER A 4 -18.16 10.17 -28.22
N ALA A 5 -17.05 10.83 -27.87
CA ALA A 5 -15.92 10.17 -27.19
C ALA A 5 -16.38 9.38 -25.95
N ARG A 6 -17.42 9.86 -25.27
CA ARG A 6 -18.05 9.18 -24.12
C ARG A 6 -18.78 7.88 -24.51
N GLY A 7 -19.42 7.84 -25.69
CA GLY A 7 -20.04 6.64 -26.24
C GLY A 7 -19.00 5.57 -26.60
N MET A 8 -17.88 5.98 -27.18
CA MET A 8 -16.75 5.09 -27.51
C MET A 8 -16.11 4.49 -26.24
N LEU A 9 -15.84 5.32 -25.22
CA LEU A 9 -15.28 4.85 -23.95
C LEU A 9 -16.19 3.82 -23.27
N LYS A 10 -17.51 4.08 -23.26
CA LYS A 10 -18.48 3.14 -22.69
C LYS A 10 -18.53 1.81 -23.46
N ALA A 11 -18.43 1.85 -24.79
CA ALA A 11 -18.40 0.65 -25.62
C ALA A 11 -17.15 -0.21 -25.37
N LEU A 12 -16.04 0.41 -24.96
CA LEU A 12 -14.78 -0.26 -24.61
C LEU A 12 -14.67 -0.62 -23.12
N ASN A 13 -15.74 -0.39 -22.32
CA ASN A 13 -15.72 -0.53 -20.87
C ASN A 13 -14.57 0.24 -20.19
N LEU A 14 -14.23 1.41 -20.75
CA LEU A 14 -13.20 2.28 -20.23
C LEU A 14 -13.82 3.36 -19.36
N GLU A 15 -13.27 3.52 -18.16
CA GLU A 15 -13.55 4.64 -17.27
C GLU A 15 -12.36 5.60 -17.24
N VAL A 16 -12.64 6.90 -17.19
CA VAL A 16 -11.61 7.94 -17.19
C VAL A 16 -11.55 8.59 -15.80
N MET A 17 -10.39 8.49 -15.15
CA MET A 17 -10.12 9.26 -13.94
C MET A 17 -10.00 10.75 -14.28
N LYS A 18 -10.66 11.61 -13.50
CA LYS A 18 -10.53 13.06 -13.64
C LYS A 18 -9.26 13.56 -12.95
N GLY A 19 -8.36 14.17 -13.72
CA GLY A 19 -7.10 14.74 -13.24
C GLY A 19 -5.97 13.71 -13.18
N PRO A 20 -4.75 14.15 -12.84
CA PRO A 20 -3.61 13.25 -12.72
C PRO A 20 -3.79 12.29 -11.54
N ALA A 21 -3.33 11.05 -11.72
CA ALA A 21 -3.19 10.12 -10.62
C ALA A 21 -2.00 10.50 -9.75
N THR A 22 -2.14 10.33 -8.44
CA THR A 22 -1.09 10.48 -7.43
C THR A 22 -0.46 9.12 -7.09
N TYR A 23 -1.20 8.03 -7.33
CA TYR A 23 -0.76 6.65 -7.15
C TYR A 23 -1.32 5.73 -8.25
N ASN A 24 -0.48 4.83 -8.79
CA ASN A 24 -0.86 3.85 -9.82
C ASN A 24 0.03 2.59 -9.75
N ARG A 25 -0.25 1.67 -8.84
CA ARG A 25 0.52 0.43 -8.66
C ARG A 25 -0.37 -0.67 -8.06
N ASP A 26 0.00 -1.94 -8.27
CA ASP A 26 -0.62 -3.11 -7.60
C ASP A 26 -2.15 -3.13 -7.72
N GLY A 27 -2.67 -2.85 -8.93
CA GLY A 27 -4.11 -2.83 -9.20
C GLY A 27 -4.88 -1.65 -8.59
N LEU A 28 -4.21 -0.69 -7.95
CA LEU A 28 -4.82 0.49 -7.37
C LEU A 28 -4.38 1.77 -8.09
N LEU A 29 -5.38 2.50 -8.57
CA LEU A 29 -5.24 3.86 -9.11
C LEU A 29 -5.96 4.85 -8.19
N SER A 30 -5.27 5.90 -7.78
CA SER A 30 -5.86 6.97 -6.95
C SER A 30 -5.35 8.34 -7.37
N ARG A 31 -6.20 9.35 -7.18
CA ARG A 31 -5.86 10.78 -7.22
C ARG A 31 -5.80 11.42 -5.82
N HIS A 32 -6.14 10.63 -4.80
CA HIS A 32 -6.19 11.08 -3.42
C HIS A 32 -4.79 11.03 -2.79
N ASN A 33 -4.68 11.49 -1.55
CA ASN A 33 -3.39 11.56 -0.85
C ASN A 33 -2.62 10.23 -0.94
N SER A 34 -1.36 10.33 -1.36
CA SER A 34 -0.41 9.23 -1.42
C SER A 34 0.97 9.67 -0.92
N ASP A 35 1.01 10.61 0.02
CA ASP A 35 2.23 11.22 0.57
C ASP A 35 3.08 10.21 1.34
N PHE A 36 2.51 9.06 1.74
CA PHE A 36 3.26 7.92 2.29
C PHE A 36 4.41 7.47 1.38
N GLN A 37 4.32 7.69 0.06
CA GLN A 37 5.40 7.40 -0.89
C GLN A 37 6.68 8.22 -0.61
N GLN A 38 6.55 9.36 0.06
CA GLN A 38 7.64 10.27 0.40
C GLN A 38 8.04 10.17 1.88
N GLU A 39 7.31 9.38 2.69
CA GLU A 39 7.58 9.23 4.12
C GLU A 39 8.82 8.36 4.35
N PRO A 40 9.90 8.89 4.96
CA PRO A 40 11.14 8.12 5.12
C PRO A 40 10.99 6.87 5.99
N ARG A 41 10.17 6.96 7.07
CA ARG A 41 9.88 5.83 7.96
C ARG A 41 9.18 4.69 7.21
N PHE A 42 8.22 5.03 6.35
CA PHE A 42 7.55 4.04 5.50
C PHE A 42 8.50 3.45 4.46
N ALA A 43 9.32 4.28 3.81
CA ALA A 43 10.30 3.81 2.83
C ALA A 43 11.28 2.78 3.44
N GLN A 44 11.75 3.03 4.67
CA GLN A 44 12.59 2.10 5.42
C GLN A 44 11.85 0.79 5.74
N ALA A 45 10.61 0.87 6.26
CA ALA A 45 9.81 -0.31 6.55
C ALA A 45 9.53 -1.16 5.30
N TYR A 46 9.17 -0.52 4.19
CA TYR A 46 8.93 -1.18 2.91
C TYR A 46 10.19 -1.89 2.37
N ALA A 47 11.35 -1.27 2.54
CA ALA A 47 12.63 -1.88 2.19
C ALA A 47 12.94 -3.11 3.04
N SER A 48 12.59 -3.11 4.34
CA SER A 48 12.71 -4.28 5.20
C SER A 48 11.85 -5.45 4.73
N GLY A 49 10.61 -5.18 4.30
CA GLY A 49 9.78 -6.18 3.65
C GLY A 49 10.37 -6.66 2.32
N ALA A 50 10.97 -5.77 1.52
CA ALA A 50 11.61 -6.12 0.25
C ALA A 50 12.80 -7.07 0.42
N ALA A 51 13.59 -6.86 1.48
CA ALA A 51 14.76 -7.68 1.79
C ALA A 51 14.40 -9.16 2.06
N SER A 52 13.15 -9.46 2.44
CA SER A 52 12.66 -10.84 2.58
C SER A 52 12.42 -11.54 1.22
N GLY A 53 12.39 -10.79 0.11
CA GLY A 53 12.00 -11.31 -1.21
C GLY A 53 10.50 -11.51 -1.39
N ALA A 54 9.65 -11.07 -0.46
CA ALA A 54 8.19 -11.25 -0.51
C ALA A 54 7.51 -10.53 -1.69
N TRP A 55 8.11 -9.45 -2.22
CA TRP A 55 7.46 -8.64 -3.25
C TRP A 55 7.44 -9.31 -4.63
N GLN A 56 8.38 -10.20 -4.95
CA GLN A 56 8.41 -10.93 -6.24
C GLN A 56 8.29 -10.01 -7.49
N GLY A 57 8.81 -8.79 -7.41
CA GLY A 57 8.73 -7.78 -8.48
C GLY A 57 7.47 -6.90 -8.44
N GLU A 58 6.50 -7.22 -7.58
CA GLU A 58 5.29 -6.43 -7.38
C GLU A 58 5.55 -5.19 -6.52
N GLN A 59 4.71 -4.17 -6.72
CA GLN A 59 4.86 -2.86 -6.08
C GLN A 59 3.75 -2.60 -5.08
N VAL A 60 3.74 -3.39 -4.02
CA VAL A 60 2.63 -3.57 -3.07
C VAL A 60 2.55 -2.46 -2.01
N GLN A 61 3.09 -1.28 -2.32
CA GLN A 61 3.32 -0.19 -1.36
C GLN A 61 2.04 0.26 -0.66
N TRP A 62 0.91 0.31 -1.37
CA TRP A 62 -0.36 0.66 -0.74
C TRP A 62 -0.78 -0.35 0.32
N ARG A 63 -0.69 -1.66 0.03
CA ARG A 63 -1.00 -2.71 1.00
C ARG A 63 -0.07 -2.63 2.22
N ALA A 64 1.23 -2.47 1.98
CA ALA A 64 2.20 -2.30 3.06
C ALA A 64 1.92 -1.05 3.91
N HIS A 65 1.52 0.06 3.28
CA HIS A 65 1.15 1.30 3.96
C HIS A 65 -0.07 1.12 4.85
N VAL A 66 -1.13 0.46 4.35
CA VAL A 66 -2.33 0.17 5.13
C VAL A 66 -2.01 -0.72 6.32
N VAL A 67 -1.17 -1.75 6.14
CA VAL A 67 -0.74 -2.65 7.23
C VAL A 67 0.07 -1.89 8.28
N ALA A 68 1.02 -1.05 7.87
CA ALA A 68 1.81 -0.20 8.77
C ALA A 68 0.93 0.78 9.57
N TRP A 69 -0.02 1.43 8.90
CA TRP A 69 -1.01 2.32 9.52
C TRP A 69 -1.86 1.56 10.54
N ALA A 70 -2.41 0.41 10.18
CA ALA A 70 -3.22 -0.41 11.08
C ALA A 70 -2.41 -0.86 12.30
N ALA A 71 -1.17 -1.30 12.10
CA ALA A 71 -0.28 -1.71 13.18
C ALA A 71 0.05 -0.55 14.14
N GLN A 72 0.37 0.63 13.60
CA GLN A 72 0.63 1.82 14.40
C GLN A 72 -0.58 2.22 15.28
N ASN A 73 -1.80 2.02 14.81
CA ASN A 73 -3.00 2.25 15.61
C ASN A 73 -3.24 1.13 16.62
N GLY A 74 -3.00 -0.12 16.22
CA GLY A 74 -3.16 -1.31 17.08
C GLY A 74 -2.22 -1.34 18.28
N LEU A 75 -1.06 -0.67 18.21
CA LEU A 75 -0.16 -0.49 19.36
C LEU A 75 -0.83 0.11 20.61
N HIS A 76 -1.95 0.81 20.46
CA HIS A 76 -2.69 1.38 21.60
C HIS A 76 -3.71 0.41 22.23
N LEU A 77 -3.77 -0.83 21.75
CA LEU A 77 -4.69 -1.86 22.22
C LEU A 77 -3.92 -2.98 22.91
N ASP A 78 -4.51 -3.56 23.95
CA ASP A 78 -3.96 -4.76 24.59
C ASP A 78 -4.06 -5.96 23.63
N GLY A 79 -2.94 -6.63 23.40
CA GLY A 79 -2.89 -7.89 22.63
C GLY A 79 -1.68 -8.00 21.71
N ASP A 80 -1.64 -9.12 20.98
CA ASP A 80 -0.56 -9.44 20.04
C ASP A 80 -0.97 -9.23 18.58
N PHE A 81 0.02 -8.99 17.72
CA PHE A 81 -0.17 -9.01 16.27
C PHE A 81 -0.05 -10.42 15.70
N VAL A 82 -0.99 -10.80 14.82
CA VAL A 82 -0.96 -12.09 14.12
C VAL A 82 -1.14 -11.85 12.62
N GLU A 83 -0.23 -12.40 11.81
CA GLU A 83 -0.33 -12.47 10.35
C GLU A 83 -0.59 -13.93 9.93
N CYS A 84 -1.74 -14.18 9.29
CA CYS A 84 -2.08 -15.50 8.78
C CYS A 84 -1.73 -15.59 7.28
N GLY A 85 -0.75 -16.43 6.94
CA GLY A 85 -0.27 -16.58 5.56
C GLY A 85 0.77 -15.52 5.22
N VAL A 86 2.01 -15.74 5.67
CA VAL A 86 3.08 -14.73 5.65
C VAL A 86 3.91 -14.70 4.36
N ASP A 87 3.77 -15.68 3.47
CA ASP A 87 4.74 -15.97 2.39
C ASP A 87 6.19 -16.00 2.96
N ARG A 88 7.01 -14.99 2.64
CA ARG A 88 8.38 -14.81 3.13
C ARG A 88 8.50 -13.84 4.31
N GLY A 89 7.37 -13.42 4.91
CA GLY A 89 7.34 -12.52 6.07
C GLY A 89 7.47 -11.03 5.70
N GLY A 90 7.15 -10.64 4.47
CA GLY A 90 7.32 -9.27 4.00
C GLY A 90 6.50 -8.26 4.79
N MET A 91 5.23 -8.55 5.05
CA MET A 91 4.36 -7.64 5.81
C MET A 91 4.69 -7.63 7.30
N ALA A 92 4.94 -8.79 7.93
CA ALA A 92 5.48 -8.86 9.29
C ALA A 92 6.75 -8.00 9.46
N SER A 93 7.68 -8.07 8.50
CA SER A 93 8.90 -7.24 8.49
C SER A 93 8.60 -5.75 8.38
N VAL A 94 7.65 -5.35 7.53
CA VAL A 94 7.16 -3.96 7.45
C VAL A 94 6.58 -3.52 8.79
N ILE A 95 5.71 -4.33 9.41
CA ILE A 95 5.09 -4.01 10.70
C ILE A 95 6.17 -3.79 11.76
N PHE A 96 7.10 -4.74 11.89
CA PHE A 96 8.18 -4.69 12.87
C PHE A 96 9.04 -3.43 12.69
N GLU A 97 9.50 -3.18 11.47
CA GLU A 97 10.37 -2.03 11.18
C GLU A 97 9.62 -0.70 11.34
N TYR A 98 8.35 -0.62 10.92
CA TYR A 98 7.56 0.60 11.02
C TYR A 98 7.24 0.91 12.48
N THR A 99 6.70 -0.04 13.23
CA THR A 99 6.23 0.16 14.61
C THR A 99 7.34 0.16 15.65
N ARG A 100 8.48 -0.49 15.35
CA ARG A 100 9.59 -0.77 16.26
C ARG A 100 9.24 -1.57 17.52
N PHE A 101 7.96 -1.87 17.80
CA PHE A 101 7.42 -2.56 18.98
C PHE A 101 7.96 -2.15 20.37
N ALA A 102 8.90 -1.21 20.49
CA ALA A 102 9.80 -1.10 21.62
C ALA A 102 10.13 0.35 22.02
N GLU A 103 9.24 1.29 21.76
CA GLU A 103 9.26 2.61 22.44
C GLU A 103 7.94 2.86 23.20
N GLN A 104 7.36 1.79 23.74
CA GLN A 104 6.29 1.91 24.72
C GLN A 104 6.92 1.92 26.11
N ASN A 105 7.07 3.13 26.66
CA ASN A 105 7.48 3.38 28.05
C ASN A 105 6.55 2.68 29.05
#